data_AF-A0A4P7IGS4-F1
#
_entry.id   AF-A0A4P7IGS4-F1
#
_cell.length_a   1.000
_cell.length_b   1.000
_cell.length_c   1.000
_cell.angle_alpha   90.00
_cell.angle_beta   90.00
_cell.angle_gamma   90.00
#
_symmetry.space_group_name_H-M   'P 1'
#
loop_
_entity.id
_entity.type
_entity.pdbx_description
1 polymer ?
#
loop_
_entity_poly.entity_id
_entity_poly.type
_entity_poly.pdbx_seq_one_letter_code
_entity_poly.pdbx_strand_id
1 'polypeptide(L)'
;MTAREVTCLRVAALGVVVPLEVHGADLGRAVAAAWRDALTDLAPSTETVSAALGRDVGARVTGDNVEEVLHHLSPAVTTVAIGARAGALVMLHAAALADPESGRTAVLVAPSGTGKTTASRALGGRFAYLSDETAAIESDGRVLPYRKPLSIIEGSHLKAQVAPSDLGLVTTERDCRLATLVLLDRAPEHAGPPAVEQLDTVDAVAEIARQASYLPSLDRPLHRLADLIHLAGGVRRVTYAEATDLEDVLADLLALEPRDLVS
;
A
#
# COMPACT_ATOMS: atom_id res chain seq x y z
N MET A 1 -19.92 -36.89 3.92
CA MET A 1 -19.42 -35.51 3.93
C MET A 1 -17.90 -35.58 3.97
N THR A 2 -17.25 -35.50 2.83
CA THR A 2 -15.79 -35.33 2.75
C THR A 2 -15.43 -34.06 3.50
N ALA A 3 -14.42 -34.13 4.39
CA ALA A 3 -13.91 -32.95 5.06
C ALA A 3 -13.54 -31.92 3.98
N ARG A 4 -14.10 -30.71 4.06
CA ARG A 4 -13.68 -29.62 3.18
C ARG A 4 -12.20 -29.39 3.43
N GLU A 5 -11.39 -29.52 2.39
CA GLU A 5 -9.97 -29.23 2.46
C GLU A 5 -9.79 -27.75 2.81
N VAL A 6 -8.95 -27.46 3.81
CA VAL A 6 -8.66 -26.10 4.25
C VAL A 6 -7.18 -25.83 4.03
N THR A 7 -6.88 -24.78 3.28
CA THR A 7 -5.51 -24.25 3.12
C THR A 7 -5.29 -23.13 4.11
N CYS A 8 -4.35 -23.30 5.04
CA CYS A 8 -3.96 -22.26 5.98
C CYS A 8 -2.76 -21.50 5.45
N LEU A 9 -2.89 -20.19 5.29
CA LEU A 9 -1.82 -19.29 4.85
C LEU A 9 -1.59 -18.20 5.90
N ARG A 10 -0.48 -17.48 5.79
CA ARG A 10 -0.18 -16.32 6.63
C ARG A 10 0.39 -15.24 5.75
N VAL A 11 -0.13 -14.03 5.89
CA VAL A 11 0.31 -12.88 5.10
C VAL A 11 0.81 -11.76 6.00
N ALA A 12 1.97 -11.20 5.66
CA ALA A 12 2.51 -10.01 6.28
C ALA A 12 1.79 -8.76 5.72
N ALA A 13 1.25 -7.95 6.61
CA ALA A 13 0.51 -6.75 6.27
C ALA A 13 0.76 -5.66 7.32
N LEU A 14 1.37 -4.54 6.93
CA LEU A 14 1.55 -3.36 7.82
C LEU A 14 2.25 -3.76 9.15
N GLY A 15 3.23 -4.66 9.03
CA GLY A 15 3.98 -5.24 10.13
C GLY A 15 3.23 -6.24 11.03
N VAL A 16 1.95 -6.54 10.80
CA VAL A 16 1.26 -7.66 11.46
C VAL A 16 1.20 -8.87 10.53
N VAL A 17 0.93 -10.04 11.10
CA VAL A 17 0.67 -11.28 10.38
C VAL A 17 -0.81 -11.63 10.49
N VAL A 18 -1.50 -11.65 9.35
CA VAL A 18 -2.91 -12.03 9.22
C VAL A 18 -3.00 -13.50 8.80
N PRO A 19 -3.53 -14.41 9.64
CA PRO A 19 -3.77 -15.78 9.22
C PRO A 19 -4.98 -15.86 8.29
N LEU A 20 -4.86 -16.68 7.24
CA LEU A 20 -5.94 -16.95 6.27
C LEU A 20 -6.34 -18.41 6.34
N GLU A 21 -7.64 -18.68 6.40
CA GLU A 21 -8.22 -20.02 6.29
C GLU A 21 -9.05 -20.10 5.01
N VAL A 22 -8.55 -20.82 4.01
CA VAL A 22 -9.16 -20.86 2.68
C VAL A 22 -9.80 -22.22 2.44
N HIS A 23 -11.11 -22.26 2.26
CA HIS A 23 -11.89 -23.49 2.10
C HIS A 23 -11.95 -23.90 0.62
N GLY A 24 -11.36 -25.05 0.30
CA GLY A 24 -11.30 -25.64 -1.04
C GLY A 24 -9.92 -25.53 -1.68
N ALA A 25 -9.40 -26.65 -2.20
CA ALA A 25 -8.04 -26.75 -2.72
C ALA A 25 -7.74 -25.77 -3.88
N ASP A 26 -8.67 -25.64 -4.81
CA ASP A 26 -8.50 -24.77 -6.00
C ASP A 26 -8.43 -23.30 -5.60
N LEU A 27 -9.32 -22.87 -4.69
CA LEU A 27 -9.30 -21.54 -4.12
C LEU A 27 -8.03 -21.30 -3.29
N GLY A 28 -7.60 -22.28 -2.48
CA GLY A 28 -6.36 -22.22 -1.71
C GLY A 28 -5.14 -21.98 -2.59
N ARG A 29 -5.03 -22.69 -3.72
CA ARG A 29 -3.95 -22.47 -4.70
C ARG A 29 -4.03 -21.10 -5.36
N ALA A 30 -5.22 -20.62 -5.71
CA ALA A 30 -5.40 -19.30 -6.31
C ALA A 30 -5.03 -18.16 -5.33
N VAL A 31 -5.43 -18.27 -4.06
CA VAL A 31 -5.06 -17.31 -3.01
C VAL A 31 -3.55 -17.34 -2.78
N ALA A 32 -2.95 -18.53 -2.64
CA ALA A 32 -1.50 -18.65 -2.47
C ALA A 32 -0.72 -18.03 -3.64
N ALA A 33 -1.17 -18.24 -4.88
CA ALA A 33 -0.55 -17.67 -6.07
C ALA A 33 -0.63 -16.14 -6.10
N ALA A 34 -1.80 -15.55 -5.81
CA ALA A 34 -2.00 -14.11 -5.82
C ALA A 34 -1.24 -13.40 -4.68
N TRP A 35 -1.18 -14.01 -3.49
CA TRP A 35 -0.63 -13.41 -2.28
C TRP A 35 0.84 -13.75 -1.99
N ARG A 36 1.50 -14.48 -2.88
CA ARG A 36 2.84 -15.04 -2.63
C ARG A 36 3.89 -14.03 -2.15
N ASP A 37 3.84 -12.79 -2.65
CA ASP A 37 4.79 -11.73 -2.27
C ASP A 37 4.55 -11.15 -0.87
N ALA A 38 3.42 -11.50 -0.24
CA ALA A 38 3.09 -11.20 1.15
C ALA A 38 3.12 -12.43 2.07
N LEU A 39 3.34 -13.65 1.55
CA LEU A 39 3.38 -14.85 2.38
C LEU A 39 4.53 -14.80 3.38
N THR A 40 4.31 -15.34 4.58
CA THR A 40 5.31 -15.34 5.65
C THR A 40 5.15 -16.54 6.57
N ASP A 41 6.24 -17.01 7.16
CA ASP A 41 6.23 -18.08 8.18
C ASP A 41 6.12 -17.55 9.61
N LEU A 42 6.12 -16.22 9.79
CA LEU A 42 5.99 -15.58 11.10
C LEU A 42 4.69 -15.99 11.82
N ALA A 43 4.69 -15.89 13.15
CA ALA A 43 3.53 -16.25 13.95
C ALA A 43 2.37 -15.27 13.73
N PRO A 44 1.11 -15.74 13.69
CA PRO A 44 -0.06 -14.86 13.59
C PRO A 44 -0.15 -13.86 14.74
N SER A 45 -0.61 -12.65 14.44
CA SER A 45 -0.74 -11.56 15.41
C SER A 45 -2.10 -10.86 15.37
N THR A 46 -3.03 -11.34 14.53
CA THR A 46 -4.38 -10.79 14.37
C THR A 46 -5.41 -11.91 14.39
N GLU A 47 -6.69 -11.54 14.29
CA GLU A 47 -7.76 -12.48 13.97
C GLU A 47 -7.59 -13.10 12.58
N THR A 48 -8.15 -14.30 12.40
CA THR A 48 -8.18 -15.05 11.13
C THR A 48 -9.20 -14.49 10.15
N VAL A 49 -8.80 -14.40 8.88
CA VAL A 49 -9.70 -14.13 7.76
C VAL A 49 -9.98 -15.44 7.04
N SER A 50 -11.22 -15.93 7.15
CA SER A 50 -11.67 -17.12 6.44
C SER A 50 -12.28 -16.76 5.07
N ALA A 51 -12.01 -17.58 4.05
CA ALA A 51 -12.48 -17.38 2.69
C ALA A 51 -13.03 -18.69 2.08
N ALA A 52 -14.16 -18.63 1.40
CA ALA A 52 -14.80 -19.80 0.77
C ALA A 52 -15.57 -19.46 -0.50
N LEU A 53 -15.77 -20.45 -1.37
CA LEU A 53 -16.68 -20.35 -2.52
C LEU A 53 -18.14 -20.61 -2.13
N GLY A 54 -19.04 -19.89 -2.77
CA GLY A 54 -20.48 -19.94 -2.53
C GLY A 54 -20.88 -19.36 -1.18
N ARG A 55 -22.12 -19.63 -0.75
CA ARG A 55 -22.66 -19.16 0.53
C ARG A 55 -22.24 -20.07 1.68
N ASP A 56 -20.99 -19.94 2.13
CA ASP A 56 -20.53 -20.53 3.40
C ASP A 56 -20.83 -19.57 4.54
N VAL A 57 -21.75 -19.96 5.44
CA VAL A 57 -22.24 -19.11 6.55
C VAL A 57 -21.15 -18.83 7.59
N GLY A 58 -20.05 -19.59 7.60
CA GLY A 58 -18.93 -19.42 8.54
C GLY A 58 -17.73 -18.65 7.99
N ALA A 59 -17.68 -18.37 6.68
CA ALA A 59 -16.55 -17.67 6.07
C ALA A 59 -16.75 -16.15 6.13
N ARG A 60 -15.70 -15.40 6.51
CA ARG A 60 -15.73 -13.93 6.51
C ARG A 60 -15.82 -13.36 5.09
N VAL A 61 -15.20 -14.04 4.14
CA VAL A 61 -15.19 -13.68 2.72
C VAL A 61 -15.80 -14.81 1.90
N THR A 62 -16.81 -14.48 1.10
CA THR A 62 -17.46 -15.41 0.17
C THR A 62 -17.61 -14.79 -1.21
N GLY A 63 -17.70 -15.63 -2.23
CA GLY A 63 -17.98 -15.23 -3.61
C GLY A 63 -18.44 -16.44 -4.43
N ASP A 64 -19.18 -16.19 -5.51
CA ASP A 64 -19.73 -17.24 -6.37
C ASP A 64 -18.64 -17.92 -7.23
N ASN A 65 -17.49 -17.26 -7.39
CA ASN A 65 -16.32 -17.78 -8.10
C ASN A 65 -15.00 -17.28 -7.46
N VAL A 66 -13.87 -17.80 -7.95
CA VAL A 66 -12.53 -17.49 -7.42
C VAL A 66 -12.17 -16.01 -7.57
N GLU A 67 -12.51 -15.38 -8.70
CA GLU A 67 -12.23 -13.96 -8.97
C GLU A 67 -12.92 -13.06 -7.93
N GLU A 68 -14.19 -13.35 -7.62
CA GLU A 68 -14.96 -12.61 -6.63
C GLU A 68 -14.39 -12.78 -5.20
N VAL A 69 -14.03 -14.01 -4.81
CA VAL A 69 -13.40 -14.24 -3.50
C VAL A 69 -12.08 -13.48 -3.39
N LEU A 70 -11.22 -13.54 -4.41
CA LEU A 70 -9.95 -12.80 -4.42
C LEU A 70 -10.19 -11.29 -4.33
N HIS A 71 -11.17 -10.77 -5.08
CA HIS A 71 -11.56 -9.36 -5.07
C HIS A 71 -11.96 -8.88 -3.68
N HIS A 72 -12.77 -9.67 -2.95
CA HIS A 72 -13.21 -9.34 -1.59
C HIS A 72 -12.19 -9.66 -0.50
N LEU A 73 -11.27 -10.59 -0.73
CA LEU A 73 -10.27 -11.00 0.27
C LEU A 73 -9.26 -9.87 0.55
N SER A 74 -8.81 -9.17 -0.49
CA SER A 74 -7.88 -8.03 -0.37
C SER A 74 -8.35 -6.94 0.60
N PRO A 75 -9.54 -6.33 0.44
CA PRO A 75 -10.02 -5.34 1.40
C PRO A 75 -10.30 -5.93 2.79
N ALA A 76 -10.70 -7.20 2.91
CA ALA A 76 -10.91 -7.85 4.20
C ALA A 76 -9.61 -7.99 5.01
N VAL A 77 -8.53 -8.46 4.37
CA VAL A 77 -7.19 -8.56 4.99
C VAL A 77 -6.67 -7.17 5.34
N THR A 78 -6.79 -6.20 4.43
CA THR A 78 -6.38 -4.81 4.67
C THR A 78 -7.12 -4.22 5.88
N THR A 79 -8.42 -4.47 6.01
CA THR A 79 -9.22 -3.98 7.15
C THR A 79 -8.73 -4.56 8.48
N VAL A 80 -8.45 -5.87 8.53
CA VAL A 80 -7.91 -6.52 9.74
C VAL A 80 -6.54 -5.95 10.10
N ALA A 81 -5.64 -5.79 9.12
CA ALA A 81 -4.31 -5.25 9.34
C ALA A 81 -4.34 -3.78 9.84
N ILE A 82 -5.16 -2.94 9.21
CA ILE A 82 -5.36 -1.55 9.62
C ILE A 82 -5.95 -1.49 11.03
N GLY A 83 -6.96 -2.30 11.33
CA GLY A 83 -7.57 -2.36 12.66
C GLY A 83 -6.57 -2.73 13.75
N ALA A 84 -5.69 -3.71 13.50
CA ALA A 84 -4.63 -4.11 14.41
C ALA A 84 -3.54 -3.04 14.63
N ARG A 85 -3.47 -2.03 13.76
CA ARG A 85 -2.49 -0.93 13.80
C ARG A 85 -3.09 0.42 14.16
N ALA A 86 -4.40 0.51 14.33
CA ALA A 86 -5.09 1.72 14.74
C ALA A 86 -4.52 2.24 16.07
N GLY A 87 -4.23 3.54 16.13
CA GLY A 87 -3.63 4.18 17.31
C GLY A 87 -2.11 4.04 17.44
N ALA A 88 -1.46 3.14 16.68
CA ALA A 88 -0.02 2.94 16.73
C ALA A 88 0.73 3.59 15.54
N LEU A 89 0.19 3.44 14.33
CA LEU A 89 0.85 3.84 13.08
C LEU A 89 0.09 4.97 12.39
N VAL A 90 0.81 5.86 11.71
CA VAL A 90 0.18 6.71 10.70
C VAL A 90 -0.01 5.87 9.45
N MET A 91 -1.26 5.66 9.05
CA MET A 91 -1.62 4.87 7.88
C MET A 91 -2.26 5.78 6.85
N LEU A 92 -1.64 5.92 5.68
CA LEU A 92 -2.09 6.81 4.61
C LEU A 92 -2.60 5.99 3.43
N HIS A 93 -3.69 6.46 2.80
CA HIS A 93 -4.17 5.97 1.50
C HIS A 93 -3.18 6.37 0.40
N ALA A 94 -2.10 5.60 0.29
CA ALA A 94 -0.91 5.95 -0.45
C ALA A 94 -0.22 4.70 -1.01
N ALA A 95 0.50 4.88 -2.11
CA ALA A 95 1.52 3.93 -2.52
C ALA A 95 2.83 4.24 -1.80
N ALA A 96 3.68 3.23 -1.62
CA ALA A 96 5.01 3.39 -1.06
C ALA A 96 6.03 2.67 -1.94
N LEU A 97 7.05 3.42 -2.37
CA LEU A 97 8.12 2.97 -3.23
C LEU A 97 9.46 3.38 -2.61
N ALA A 98 10.39 2.44 -2.50
CA ALA A 98 11.70 2.68 -1.93
C ALA A 98 12.80 2.62 -2.98
N ASP A 99 13.82 3.43 -2.82
CA ASP A 99 15.10 3.19 -3.47
C ASP A 99 15.65 1.83 -2.97
N PRO A 100 15.89 0.86 -3.87
CA PRO A 100 16.26 -0.50 -3.47
C PRO A 100 17.64 -0.58 -2.80
N GLU A 101 18.52 0.39 -3.05
CA GLU A 101 19.89 0.41 -2.53
C GLU A 101 19.99 1.04 -1.14
N SER A 102 19.29 2.16 -0.91
CA SER A 102 19.36 2.93 0.33
C SER A 102 18.18 2.68 1.28
N GLY A 103 17.05 2.16 0.79
CA GLY A 103 15.81 2.03 1.57
C GLY A 103 15.06 3.35 1.77
N ARG A 104 15.54 4.46 1.19
CA ARG A 104 14.86 5.76 1.24
C ARG A 104 13.54 5.66 0.49
N THR A 105 12.45 6.07 1.13
CA THR A 105 11.08 5.72 0.70
C THR A 105 10.26 6.96 0.39
N ALA A 106 9.66 6.96 -0.80
CA ALA A 106 8.64 7.91 -1.20
C ALA A 106 7.26 7.34 -0.89
N VAL A 107 6.44 8.12 -0.19
CA VAL A 107 5.03 7.79 0.05
C VAL A 107 4.18 8.70 -0.82
N LEU A 108 3.53 8.09 -1.81
CA LEU A 108 2.73 8.74 -2.85
C LEU A 108 1.25 8.74 -2.44
N VAL A 109 0.84 9.83 -1.83
CA VAL A 109 -0.50 10.06 -1.34
C VAL A 109 -1.36 10.56 -2.49
N ALA A 110 -2.53 9.94 -2.66
CA ALA A 110 -3.50 10.37 -3.66
C ALA A 110 -4.91 9.93 -3.24
N PRO A 111 -5.98 10.64 -3.61
CA PRO A 111 -7.34 10.16 -3.39
C PRO A 111 -7.59 8.76 -3.98
N SER A 112 -8.67 8.10 -3.56
CA SER A 112 -9.02 6.79 -4.15
C SER A 112 -9.31 6.95 -5.65
N GLY A 113 -8.85 5.99 -6.45
CA GLY A 113 -9.08 6.00 -7.90
C GLY A 113 -8.19 6.92 -8.74
N THR A 114 -7.26 7.68 -8.15
CA THR A 114 -6.46 8.68 -8.88
C THR A 114 -5.10 8.17 -9.39
N GLY A 115 -4.89 6.85 -9.45
CA GLY A 115 -3.74 6.27 -10.16
C GLY A 115 -2.56 5.78 -9.31
N LYS A 116 -2.72 5.56 -7.99
CA LYS A 116 -1.66 4.97 -7.12
C LYS A 116 -1.15 3.60 -7.61
N THR A 117 -2.08 2.70 -7.94
CA THR A 117 -1.74 1.39 -8.53
C THR A 117 -1.07 1.57 -9.89
N THR A 118 -1.49 2.54 -10.69
CA THR A 118 -0.84 2.86 -11.98
C THR A 118 0.59 3.37 -11.78
N ALA A 119 0.82 4.29 -10.84
CA ALA A 119 2.14 4.80 -10.50
C ALA A 119 3.04 3.68 -9.94
N SER A 120 2.52 2.85 -9.03
CA SER A 120 3.26 1.71 -8.48
C SER A 120 3.72 0.74 -9.57
N ARG A 121 2.88 0.52 -10.60
CA ARG A 121 3.23 -0.35 -11.73
C ARG A 121 4.24 0.28 -12.68
N ALA A 122 4.09 1.57 -12.99
CA ALA A 122 5.01 2.28 -13.86
C ALA A 122 6.42 2.38 -13.24
N LEU A 123 6.49 2.58 -11.92
CA LEU A 123 7.72 2.90 -11.21
C LEU A 123 8.35 1.68 -10.51
N GLY A 124 7.56 0.63 -10.26
CA GLY A 124 7.96 -0.51 -9.45
C GLY A 124 8.97 -1.46 -10.10
N GLY A 125 9.36 -1.23 -11.35
CA GLY A 125 10.51 -1.91 -11.97
C GLY A 125 11.87 -1.31 -11.56
N ARG A 126 11.89 -0.03 -11.16
CA ARG A 126 13.09 0.70 -10.73
C ARG A 126 13.14 0.91 -9.22
N PHE A 127 12.00 1.26 -8.62
CA PHE A 127 11.88 1.46 -7.18
C PHE A 127 11.22 0.24 -6.53
N ALA A 128 11.76 -0.21 -5.41
CA ALA A 128 11.23 -1.33 -4.66
C ALA A 128 9.80 -1.06 -4.18
N TYR A 129 8.89 -1.93 -4.58
CA TYR A 129 7.48 -1.89 -4.21
C TYR A 129 7.28 -2.29 -2.73
N LEU A 130 6.61 -1.42 -1.97
CA LEU A 130 6.21 -1.69 -0.59
C LEU A 130 4.68 -1.83 -0.44
N SER A 131 3.90 -0.96 -1.06
CA SER A 131 2.43 -1.04 -1.10
C SER A 131 1.86 -0.14 -2.21
N ASP A 132 0.66 -0.43 -2.72
CA ASP A 132 -0.07 0.40 -3.69
C ASP A 132 -1.29 1.14 -3.11
N GLU A 133 -1.69 0.82 -1.88
CA GLU A 133 -2.97 1.26 -1.31
C GLU A 133 -2.85 1.85 0.08
N THR A 134 -2.02 1.27 0.96
CA THR A 134 -1.87 1.73 2.34
C THR A 134 -0.39 1.76 2.73
N ALA A 135 0.13 2.96 2.94
CA ALA A 135 1.45 3.15 3.52
C ALA A 135 1.32 3.26 5.05
N ALA A 136 1.92 2.31 5.78
CA ALA A 136 1.99 2.37 7.24
C ALA A 136 3.36 2.87 7.68
N ILE A 137 3.37 3.93 8.49
CA ILE A 137 4.56 4.65 8.90
C ILE A 137 4.66 4.67 10.44
N GLU A 138 5.77 4.17 10.96
CA GLU A 138 6.13 4.24 12.39
C GLU A 138 6.58 5.66 12.78
N SER A 139 6.59 5.96 14.08
CA SER A 139 6.95 7.29 14.59
C SER A 139 8.36 7.76 14.24
N ASP A 140 9.27 6.80 14.04
CA ASP A 140 10.65 7.03 13.66
C ASP A 140 10.85 7.09 12.14
N GLY A 141 9.75 7.07 11.37
CA GLY A 141 9.76 7.09 9.91
C GLY A 141 9.95 5.74 9.24
N ARG A 142 9.94 4.61 9.96
CA ARG A 142 9.93 3.30 9.27
C ARG A 142 8.68 3.16 8.42
N VAL A 143 8.83 2.72 7.18
CA VAL A 143 7.71 2.37 6.30
C VAL A 143 7.59 0.86 6.25
N LEU A 144 6.46 0.34 6.70
CA LEU A 144 6.23 -1.10 6.78
C LEU A 144 5.65 -1.62 5.45
N PRO A 145 6.22 -2.69 4.87
CA PRO A 145 5.72 -3.25 3.62
C PRO A 145 4.34 -3.90 3.80
N TYR A 146 3.56 -3.85 2.74
CA TYR A 146 2.31 -4.61 2.57
C TYR A 146 2.13 -4.97 1.10
N ARG A 147 2.80 -6.06 0.70
CA ARG A 147 2.95 -6.52 -0.68
C ARG A 147 1.77 -7.38 -1.15
N LYS A 148 0.54 -6.90 -0.89
CA LYS A 148 -0.69 -7.58 -1.30
C LYS A 148 -0.81 -7.65 -2.83
N PRO A 149 -1.70 -8.50 -3.38
CA PRO A 149 -2.02 -8.45 -4.80
C PRO A 149 -2.52 -7.06 -5.22
N LEU A 150 -2.10 -6.61 -6.40
CA LEU A 150 -2.56 -5.38 -7.02
C LEU A 150 -3.87 -5.64 -7.75
N SER A 151 -4.85 -4.77 -7.52
CA SER A 151 -6.14 -4.81 -8.20
C SER A 151 -6.08 -4.10 -9.55
N ILE A 152 -6.01 -4.85 -10.65
CA ILE A 152 -5.85 -4.34 -12.02
C ILE A 152 -7.15 -4.50 -12.83
N ILE A 153 -7.44 -3.51 -13.67
CA ILE A 153 -8.55 -3.57 -14.62
C ILE A 153 -8.09 -4.35 -15.86
N GLU A 154 -8.64 -5.53 -16.10
CA GLU A 154 -8.35 -6.40 -17.26
C GLU A 154 -9.57 -6.61 -18.18
N GLY A 155 -10.53 -5.68 -18.14
CA GLY A 155 -11.70 -5.68 -19.03
C GLY A 155 -12.95 -6.41 -18.50
N SER A 156 -12.89 -7.03 -17.31
CA SER A 156 -14.09 -7.51 -16.58
C SER A 156 -14.63 -6.43 -15.63
N HIS A 157 -15.82 -6.67 -15.04
CA HIS A 157 -16.39 -5.77 -14.01
C HIS A 157 -15.63 -5.84 -12.68
N LEU A 158 -14.89 -6.92 -12.42
CA LEU A 158 -14.08 -7.10 -11.22
C LEU A 158 -12.61 -6.83 -11.55
N LYS A 159 -11.87 -6.29 -10.58
CA LYS A 159 -10.42 -6.09 -10.77
C LYS A 159 -9.70 -7.41 -10.53
N ALA A 160 -8.91 -7.86 -11.50
CA ALA A 160 -8.00 -8.98 -11.35
C ALA A 160 -7.03 -8.71 -10.19
N GLN A 161 -6.77 -9.73 -9.37
CA GLN A 161 -5.83 -9.65 -8.24
C GLN A 161 -4.52 -10.31 -8.65
N VAL A 162 -3.52 -9.50 -8.97
CA VAL A 162 -2.25 -9.97 -9.54
C VAL A 162 -1.14 -9.77 -8.53
N ALA A 163 -0.31 -10.80 -8.33
CA ALA A 163 0.81 -10.70 -7.42
C ALA A 163 1.83 -9.64 -7.91
N PRO A 164 2.46 -8.85 -7.02
CA PRO A 164 3.50 -7.90 -7.39
C PRO A 164 4.57 -8.47 -8.35
N SER A 165 5.04 -9.69 -8.10
CA SER A 165 6.09 -10.32 -8.92
C SER A 165 5.63 -10.72 -10.33
N ASP A 166 4.34 -11.00 -10.57
CA ASP A 166 3.81 -11.24 -11.92
C ASP A 166 3.85 -9.97 -12.78
N LEU A 167 3.86 -8.81 -12.13
CA LEU A 167 3.92 -7.50 -12.77
C LEU A 167 5.35 -6.99 -12.94
N GLY A 168 6.36 -7.80 -12.57
CA GLY A 168 7.77 -7.40 -12.61
C GLY A 168 8.13 -6.35 -11.57
N LEU A 169 7.34 -6.18 -10.50
CA LEU A 169 7.68 -5.23 -9.43
C LEU A 169 8.82 -5.79 -8.59
N VAL A 170 9.89 -5.01 -8.44
CA VAL A 170 11.02 -5.35 -7.58
C VAL A 170 10.66 -5.12 -6.12
N THR A 171 11.27 -5.89 -5.22
CA THR A 171 11.09 -5.77 -3.77
C THR A 171 12.45 -5.61 -3.09
N THR A 172 12.47 -5.21 -1.81
CA THR A 172 13.71 -5.05 -1.04
C THR A 172 13.55 -5.57 0.38
N GLU A 173 14.59 -6.20 0.91
CA GLU A 173 14.65 -6.65 2.31
C GLU A 173 15.34 -5.61 3.22
N ARG A 174 15.69 -4.45 2.67
CA ARG A 174 16.25 -3.35 3.46
C ARG A 174 15.18 -2.71 4.35
N ASP A 175 15.64 -2.11 5.44
CA ASP A 175 14.77 -1.26 6.24
C ASP A 175 14.41 0.01 5.47
N CYS A 176 13.13 0.17 5.19
CA CYS A 176 12.58 1.29 4.44
C CYS A 176 12.25 2.47 5.37
N ARG A 177 12.78 3.66 5.06
CA ARG A 177 12.61 4.88 5.85
C ARG A 177 12.02 6.00 5.01
N LEU A 178 11.03 6.71 5.56
CA LEU A 178 10.38 7.84 4.91
C LEU A 178 11.42 8.92 4.57
N ALA A 179 11.47 9.27 3.29
CA ALA A 179 12.34 10.33 2.76
C ALA A 179 11.52 11.48 2.16
N THR A 180 10.35 11.18 1.59
CA THR A 180 9.48 12.20 0.97
C THR A 180 8.01 11.79 1.05
N LEU A 181 7.14 12.79 1.27
CA LEU A 181 5.71 12.70 1.09
C LEU A 181 5.33 13.46 -0.19
N VAL A 182 4.65 12.76 -1.09
CA VAL A 182 4.24 13.31 -2.38
C VAL A 182 2.73 13.25 -2.49
N LEU A 183 2.09 14.37 -2.79
CA LEU A 183 0.68 14.42 -3.20
C LEU A 183 0.61 14.34 -4.72
N LEU A 184 0.08 13.25 -5.24
CA LEU A 184 -0.11 13.05 -6.67
C LEU A 184 -1.35 13.79 -7.14
N ASP A 185 -1.16 14.64 -8.14
CA ASP A 185 -2.20 15.41 -8.82
C ASP A 185 -2.19 15.09 -10.32
N ARG A 186 -2.97 14.10 -10.73
CA ARG A 186 -2.99 13.67 -12.13
C ARG A 186 -3.88 14.60 -12.95
N ALA A 187 -3.28 15.32 -13.89
CA ALA A 187 -3.94 16.23 -14.83
C ALA A 187 -3.60 15.81 -16.28
N PRO A 188 -4.47 15.05 -16.98
CA PRO A 188 -4.21 14.56 -18.34
C PRO A 188 -3.92 15.67 -19.38
N GLU A 189 -4.43 16.87 -19.14
CA GLU A 189 -4.22 18.07 -19.95
C GLU A 189 -2.92 18.82 -19.61
N HIS A 190 -2.18 18.40 -18.58
CA HIS A 190 -0.91 19.01 -18.20
C HIS A 190 0.10 18.85 -19.34
N ALA A 191 0.70 19.98 -19.75
CA ALA A 191 1.66 20.01 -20.84
C ALA A 191 3.09 20.16 -20.29
N GLY A 192 4.00 19.30 -20.76
CA GLY A 192 5.41 19.34 -20.39
C GLY A 192 5.75 18.42 -19.22
N PRO A 193 6.96 18.55 -18.63
CA PRO A 193 7.40 17.69 -17.53
C PRO A 193 6.54 17.91 -16.28
N PRO A 194 6.52 16.95 -15.33
CA PRO A 194 5.80 17.10 -14.08
C PRO A 194 6.21 18.36 -13.32
N ALA A 195 5.23 19.08 -12.78
CA ALA A 195 5.48 20.25 -11.94
C ALA A 195 5.55 19.80 -10.47
N VAL A 196 6.60 20.22 -9.76
CA VAL A 196 6.80 19.91 -8.34
C VAL A 196 6.68 21.19 -7.52
N GLU A 197 5.75 21.22 -6.58
CA GLU A 197 5.46 22.36 -5.71
C GLU A 197 5.55 21.94 -4.24
N GLN A 198 6.28 22.69 -3.42
CA GLN A 198 6.28 22.50 -1.98
C GLN A 198 5.01 23.11 -1.37
N LEU A 199 4.29 22.34 -0.54
CA LEU A 199 3.13 22.86 0.16
C LEU A 199 3.49 23.55 1.48
N ASP A 200 2.75 24.61 1.77
CA ASP A 200 2.69 25.19 3.10
C ASP A 200 2.29 24.14 4.14
N THR A 201 2.88 24.21 5.34
CA THR A 201 2.72 23.17 6.37
C THR A 201 1.25 22.98 6.77
N VAL A 202 0.46 24.05 6.84
CA VAL A 202 -0.96 23.97 7.22
C VAL A 202 -1.77 23.23 6.16
N ASP A 203 -1.53 23.55 4.89
CA ASP A 203 -2.20 22.88 3.77
C ASP A 203 -1.76 21.43 3.66
N ALA A 204 -0.46 21.15 3.83
CA ALA A 204 0.08 19.80 3.88
C ALA A 204 -0.60 18.95 4.96
N VAL A 205 -0.72 19.46 6.20
CA VAL A 205 -1.41 18.74 7.28
C VAL A 205 -2.88 18.48 6.90
N ALA A 206 -3.58 19.46 6.35
CA ALA A 206 -4.98 19.33 5.96
C ALA A 206 -5.19 18.32 4.82
N GLU A 207 -4.29 18.27 3.83
CA GLU A 207 -4.33 17.31 2.73
C GLU A 207 -4.05 15.89 3.22
N ILE A 208 -2.96 15.70 3.97
CA ILE A 208 -2.55 14.39 4.47
C ILE A 208 -3.58 13.82 5.44
N ALA A 209 -4.15 14.65 6.32
CA ALA A 209 -5.17 14.21 7.29
C ALA A 209 -6.39 13.58 6.61
N ARG A 210 -6.81 14.08 5.43
CA ARG A 210 -7.93 13.50 4.67
C ARG A 210 -7.65 12.12 4.11
N GLN A 211 -6.38 11.78 3.95
CA GLN A 211 -5.93 10.50 3.43
C GLN A 211 -5.50 9.54 4.54
N ALA A 212 -5.59 9.94 5.81
CA ALA A 212 -5.19 9.13 6.95
C ALA A 212 -6.33 8.22 7.43
N SER A 213 -6.06 6.93 7.54
CA SER A 213 -6.94 5.94 8.13
C SER A 213 -6.84 5.96 9.67
N TYR A 214 -7.98 5.89 10.35
CA TYR A 214 -8.07 5.86 11.82
C TYR A 214 -7.33 7.00 12.55
N LEU A 215 -7.15 8.15 11.90
CA LEU A 215 -6.45 9.30 12.45
C LEU A 215 -6.89 9.67 13.89
N PRO A 216 -8.20 9.75 14.22
CA PRO A 216 -8.65 10.09 15.58
C PRO A 216 -8.25 9.08 16.67
N SER A 217 -7.80 7.88 16.29
CA SER A 217 -7.35 6.86 17.24
C SER A 217 -5.90 7.06 17.70
N LEU A 218 -5.13 7.91 17.00
CA LEU A 218 -3.76 8.25 17.39
C LEU A 218 -3.76 9.18 18.60
N ASP A 219 -2.76 9.01 19.47
CA ASP A 219 -2.45 10.04 20.46
C ASP A 219 -1.92 11.30 19.75
N ARG A 220 -2.45 12.47 20.14
CA ARG A 220 -2.12 13.78 19.54
C ARG A 220 -2.06 13.75 18.00
N PRO A 221 -3.16 13.42 17.30
CA PRO A 221 -3.16 13.01 15.90
C PRO A 221 -2.54 14.03 14.93
N LEU A 222 -2.85 15.32 15.10
CA LEU A 222 -2.28 16.38 14.27
C LEU A 222 -0.78 16.59 14.51
N HIS A 223 -0.28 16.32 15.72
CA HIS A 223 1.15 16.38 16.01
C HIS A 223 1.89 15.24 15.32
N ARG A 224 1.33 14.03 15.37
CA ARG A 224 1.88 12.86 14.66
C ARG A 224 2.00 13.09 13.16
N LEU A 225 1.00 13.73 12.56
CA LEU A 225 1.07 14.12 11.15
C LEU A 225 2.12 15.21 10.91
N ALA A 226 2.18 16.25 11.74
CA ALA A 226 3.16 17.32 11.61
C ALA A 226 4.60 16.79 11.75
N ASP A 227 4.85 15.89 12.70
CA ASP A 227 6.16 15.26 12.93
C ASP A 227 6.61 14.45 11.71
N LEU A 228 5.71 13.66 11.11
CA LEU A 228 6.01 12.91 9.89
C LEU A 228 6.22 13.82 8.67
N ILE A 229 5.41 14.86 8.54
CA ILE A 229 5.58 15.87 7.48
C ILE A 229 6.94 16.53 7.63
N HIS A 230 7.33 16.91 8.85
CA HIS A 230 8.64 17.48 9.12
C HIS A 230 9.78 16.49 8.80
N LEU A 231 9.63 15.22 9.19
CA LEU A 231 10.61 14.16 8.89
C LEU A 231 10.82 13.97 7.38
N ALA A 232 9.77 14.14 6.58
CA ALA A 232 9.81 14.06 5.12
C ALA A 232 10.32 15.34 4.42
N GLY A 233 10.69 16.38 5.18
CA GLY A 233 11.01 17.71 4.65
C GLY A 233 9.82 18.45 4.06
N GLY A 234 8.63 18.16 4.57
CA GLY A 234 7.35 18.68 4.10
C GLY A 234 6.66 17.77 3.09
N VAL A 235 5.70 18.34 2.36
CA VAL A 235 4.91 17.62 1.34
C VAL A 235 5.06 18.33 0.01
N ARG A 236 5.35 17.56 -1.03
CA ARG A 236 5.45 18.04 -2.41
C ARG A 236 4.22 17.64 -3.19
N ARG A 237 3.50 18.58 -3.78
CA ARG A 237 2.50 18.30 -4.81
C ARG A 237 3.23 18.06 -6.13
N VAL A 238 2.88 16.98 -6.81
CA VAL A 238 3.40 16.67 -8.14
C VAL A 238 2.24 16.59 -9.11
N THR A 239 2.16 17.57 -10.01
CA THR A 239 1.17 17.62 -11.09
C THR A 239 1.76 16.98 -12.35
N TYR A 240 1.06 15.99 -12.91
CA TYR A 240 1.59 15.16 -14.00
C TYR A 240 0.46 14.61 -14.90
N ALA A 241 0.79 14.29 -16.14
CA ALA A 241 -0.15 13.66 -17.08
C ALA A 241 -0.07 12.12 -17.02
N GLU A 242 1.14 11.58 -17.21
CA GLU A 242 1.39 10.14 -17.28
C GLU A 242 2.33 9.64 -16.17
N ALA A 243 2.03 8.45 -15.64
CA ALA A 243 2.72 7.91 -14.48
C ALA A 243 4.20 7.58 -14.75
N THR A 244 4.56 7.35 -16.01
CA THR A 244 5.95 7.11 -16.44
C THR A 244 6.83 8.35 -16.26
N ASP A 245 6.25 9.55 -16.29
CA ASP A 245 7.00 10.80 -16.17
C ASP A 245 7.45 11.06 -14.72
N LEU A 246 6.91 10.30 -13.76
CA LEU A 246 7.24 10.43 -12.34
C LEU A 246 8.59 9.80 -11.98
N GLU A 247 9.22 9.03 -12.87
CA GLU A 247 10.42 8.26 -12.57
C GLU A 247 11.60 9.15 -12.17
N ASP A 248 11.92 10.14 -13.00
CA ASP A 248 13.02 11.06 -12.73
C ASP A 248 12.71 11.96 -11.52
N VAL A 249 11.46 12.40 -11.39
CA VAL A 249 11.02 13.16 -10.21
C VAL A 249 11.27 12.36 -8.93
N LEU A 250 10.81 11.11 -8.85
CA LEU A 250 11.03 10.29 -7.65
C LEU A 250 12.53 10.06 -7.37
N ALA A 251 13.34 9.85 -8.40
CA ALA A 251 14.77 9.70 -8.25
C ALA A 251 15.41 10.94 -7.60
N ASP A 252 15.08 12.13 -8.10
CA ASP A 252 15.57 13.40 -7.57
C ASP A 252 15.10 13.61 -6.12
N LEU A 253 13.80 13.39 -5.85
CA LEU A 253 13.25 13.57 -4.50
C LEU A 253 13.86 12.60 -3.47
N LEU A 254 14.18 11.38 -3.90
CA LEU A 254 14.83 10.39 -3.05
C LEU A 254 16.31 10.70 -2.84
N ALA A 255 16.99 11.37 -3.78
CA ALA A 255 18.39 11.78 -3.66
C ALA A 255 18.62 12.97 -2.70
N LEU A 256 17.60 13.77 -2.40
CA LEU A 256 17.72 14.95 -1.52
C LEU A 256 18.11 14.56 -0.09
N GLU A 257 19.21 15.09 0.43
CA GLU A 257 19.58 14.86 1.83
C GLU A 257 18.60 15.59 2.78
N PRO A 258 18.40 15.09 4.02
CA PRO A 258 17.50 15.71 4.99
C PRO A 258 17.78 17.19 5.32
N ARG A 259 18.96 17.71 4.97
CA ARG A 259 19.37 19.12 5.17
C ARG A 259 19.08 20.04 3.99
N ASP A 260 18.83 19.50 2.79
CA ASP A 260 18.63 20.31 1.59
C ASP A 260 17.15 20.73 1.40
N LEU A 261 16.28 20.43 2.37
CA LEU A 261 14.83 20.65 2.32
C LEU A 261 14.38 21.88 3.12
N VAL A 262 15.32 22.70 3.59
CA VAL A 262 15.06 23.96 4.31
C VAL A 262 15.94 25.06 3.73
N SER A 263 15.59 25.53 2.53
CA SER A 263 16.08 26.79 1.98
C SER A 263 14.96 27.52 1.26
#